data_AF-A0A1V4PL11-F1
#
_entry.id   AF-A0A1V4PL11-F1
#
_cell.length_a   1.000
_cell.length_b   1.000
_cell.length_c   1.000
_cell.angle_alpha   90.00
_cell.angle_beta   90.00
_cell.angle_gamma   90.00
#
_symmetry.space_group_name_H-M   'P 1'
#
loop_
_entity.id
_entity.type
_entity.pdbx_description
1 polymer ?
#
loop_
_entity_poly.entity_id
_entity_poly.type
_entity_poly.pdbx_seq_one_letter_code
_entity_poly.pdbx_strand_id
1 'polypeptide(L)'
;MDILEAILKVLVIGMIFGAGLPALFAIGMRLHSAGAGDANADGTVSAPNPALKALGYLFFAIVVAAIVVGLLWVPRQTLSYYFDWQIFPDWAYS
;
A
#
# COMPACT_ATOMS: atom_id res chain seq x y z
N MET A 1 34.13 5.26 -7.95
CA MET A 1 33.28 5.05 -6.74
C MET A 1 31.78 5.06 -7.11
N ASP A 2 31.46 5.14 -8.40
CA ASP A 2 30.12 5.46 -8.92
C ASP A 2 29.20 4.24 -9.04
N ILE A 3 29.78 3.05 -9.24
CA ILE A 3 29.02 1.80 -9.37
C ILE A 3 28.37 1.41 -8.03
N LEU A 4 29.12 1.55 -6.92
CA LEU A 4 28.59 1.25 -5.59
C LEU A 4 27.43 2.18 -5.23
N GLU A 5 27.57 3.47 -5.53
CA GLU A 5 26.50 4.46 -5.36
C GLU A 5 25.28 4.13 -6.22
N ALA A 6 25.48 3.80 -7.50
CA ALA A 6 24.40 3.43 -8.40
C ALA A 6 23.63 2.18 -7.92
N ILE A 7 24.35 1.14 -7.51
CA ILE A 7 23.74 -0.10 -7.00
C ILE A 7 22.95 0.17 -5.72
N LEU A 8 23.51 0.92 -4.77
CA LEU A 8 22.80 1.28 -3.54
C LEU A 8 21.54 2.09 -3.83
N LYS A 9 21.60 3.02 -4.78
CA LYS A 9 20.44 3.82 -5.18
C LYS A 9 19.33 2.95 -5.77
N VAL A 10 19.68 2.03 -6.67
CA VAL A 10 18.70 1.08 -7.25
C VAL A 10 18.16 0.13 -6.20
N LEU A 11 18.99 -0.37 -5.29
CA LEU A 11 18.57 -1.22 -4.17
C LEU A 11 17.51 -0.52 -3.31
N VAL A 12 17.79 0.71 -2.88
CA VAL A 12 16.88 1.49 -2.03
C VAL A 12 15.57 1.77 -2.76
N ILE A 13 15.65 2.22 -4.02
CA ILE A 13 14.47 2.50 -4.84
C ILE A 13 13.66 1.21 -5.04
N GLY A 14 14.28 0.12 -5.45
CA GLY A 14 13.65 -1.18 -5.65
C GLY A 14 13.03 -1.74 -4.37
N MET A 15 13.66 -1.55 -3.21
CA MET A 15 13.10 -1.93 -1.92
C MET A 15 11.87 -1.09 -1.55
N ILE A 16 11.92 0.22 -1.75
CA ILE A 16 10.78 1.10 -1.46
C ILE A 16 9.60 0.76 -2.38
N PHE A 17 9.84 0.63 -3.69
CA PHE A 17 8.77 0.34 -4.65
C PHE A 17 8.28 -1.11 -4.58
N GLY A 18 9.16 -2.08 -4.32
CA GLY A 18 8.81 -3.50 -4.25
C GLY A 18 8.24 -3.92 -2.89
N ALA A 19 8.85 -3.48 -1.78
CA ALA A 19 8.47 -3.88 -0.43
C ALA A 19 7.66 -2.82 0.33
N GLY A 20 7.53 -1.60 -0.19
CA GLY A 20 6.75 -0.53 0.47
C GLY A 20 5.27 -0.89 0.63
N LEU A 21 4.65 -1.48 -0.39
CA LEU A 21 3.25 -1.89 -0.32
C LEU A 21 3.03 -3.06 0.67
N PRO A 22 3.83 -4.15 0.64
CA PRO A 22 3.83 -5.15 1.72
C PRO A 22 4.03 -4.58 3.12
N ALA A 23 4.92 -3.59 3.28
CA ALA A 23 5.17 -2.96 4.57
C ALA A 23 3.95 -2.18 5.09
N LEU A 24 3.27 -1.41 4.23
CA LEU A 24 2.03 -0.72 4.57
C LEU A 24 0.93 -1.70 5.01
N PHE A 25 0.80 -2.83 4.32
CA PHE A 25 -0.14 -3.87 4.70
C PHE A 25 0.18 -4.47 6.08
N ALA A 26 1.46 -4.78 6.35
CA ALA A 26 1.91 -5.28 7.65
C ALA A 26 1.63 -4.28 8.79
N ILE A 27 1.83 -2.99 8.56
CA ILE A 27 1.49 -1.92 9.53
C ILE A 27 -0.02 -1.89 9.78
N GLY A 28 -0.84 -1.94 8.72
CA GLY A 28 -2.30 -1.99 8.83
C GLY A 28 -2.79 -3.20 9.63
N MET A 29 -2.22 -4.39 9.36
CA MET A 29 -2.50 -5.61 10.15
C MET A 29 -2.10 -5.46 11.62
N ARG A 30 -0.93 -4.87 11.90
CA ARG A 30 -0.47 -4.64 13.28
C ARG A 30 -1.36 -3.68 14.06
N LEU A 31 -1.85 -2.63 13.41
CA LEU A 31 -2.79 -1.68 14.03
C LEU A 31 -4.18 -2.31 14.22
N HIS A 32 -4.63 -3.11 13.25
CA HIS A 32 -5.88 -3.86 13.36
C HIS A 32 -5.84 -4.89 14.50
N SER A 33 -4.74 -5.65 14.62
CA SER A 33 -4.58 -6.63 15.71
C SER A 33 -4.52 -5.93 17.06
N ALA A 34 -3.77 -4.83 17.18
CA ALA A 34 -3.72 -4.02 18.40
C ALA A 34 -5.09 -3.43 18.78
N GLY A 35 -5.95 -3.13 17.81
CA GLY A 35 -7.32 -2.65 18.04
C GLY A 35 -8.36 -3.74 18.30
N ALA A 36 -8.10 -4.98 17.91
CA ALA A 36 -9.02 -6.11 18.07
C ALA A 36 -9.17 -6.56 19.53
N GLY A 37 -8.22 -6.20 20.40
CA GLY A 37 -8.21 -6.61 21.80
C GLY A 37 -7.84 -8.08 21.92
N ASP A 38 -6.54 -8.39 21.82
CA ASP A 38 -6.04 -9.74 22.04
C ASP A 38 -6.00 -10.06 23.54
N ALA A 39 -6.14 -11.36 23.86
CA ALA A 39 -5.83 -11.88 25.19
C ALA A 39 -4.32 -11.72 25.42
N ASN A 40 -3.95 -10.89 26.40
CA ASN A 40 -2.56 -10.75 26.79
C ASN A 40 -2.07 -12.09 27.36
N ALA A 41 -0.76 -12.33 27.28
CA ALA A 41 -0.13 -13.54 27.84
C ALA A 41 -0.35 -13.71 29.37
N ASP A 42 -0.81 -12.64 30.03
CA ASP A 42 -1.17 -12.54 31.45
C ASP A 42 -2.66 -12.88 31.73
N GLY A 43 -3.42 -13.31 30.72
CA GLY A 43 -4.83 -13.69 30.86
C GLY A 43 -5.82 -12.52 30.92
N THR A 44 -5.33 -11.28 30.81
CA THR A 44 -6.17 -10.07 30.73
C THR A 44 -6.62 -9.80 29.30
N VAL A 45 -7.90 -9.50 29.09
CA VAL A 45 -8.44 -9.11 27.77
C VAL A 45 -8.29 -7.60 27.62
N SER A 46 -7.51 -7.15 26.64
CA SER A 46 -7.45 -5.72 26.32
C SER A 46 -8.78 -5.29 25.72
N ALA A 47 -9.38 -4.21 26.24
CA ALA A 47 -10.67 -3.73 25.73
C ALA A 47 -10.54 -3.38 24.24
N PRO A 48 -11.47 -3.85 23.38
CA PRO A 48 -11.44 -3.56 21.95
C PRO A 48 -11.42 -2.04 21.71
N ASN A 49 -10.43 -1.55 20.96
CA ASN A 49 -10.34 -0.13 20.63
C ASN A 49 -10.81 0.11 19.18
N PRO A 50 -12.08 0.53 18.98
CA PRO A 50 -12.64 0.72 17.65
C PRO A 50 -11.89 1.78 16.83
N ALA A 51 -11.22 2.75 17.48
CA ALA A 51 -10.43 3.76 16.78
C ALA A 51 -9.16 3.18 16.15
N LEU A 52 -8.47 2.25 16.82
CA LEU A 52 -7.30 1.57 16.26
C LEU A 52 -7.70 0.63 15.11
N LYS A 53 -8.84 -0.03 15.24
CA LYS A 53 -9.39 -0.88 14.18
C LYS A 53 -9.74 -0.08 12.93
N ALA A 54 -10.37 1.09 13.09
CA ALA A 54 -10.66 2.02 11.99
C ALA A 54 -9.37 2.51 11.32
N LEU A 55 -8.34 2.82 12.10
CA LEU A 55 -7.03 3.21 11.56
C LEU A 55 -6.37 2.08 10.76
N GLY A 56 -6.45 0.82 11.23
CA GLY A 56 -5.99 -0.34 10.47
C GLY A 56 -6.70 -0.50 9.11
N TYR A 57 -8.02 -0.29 9.07
CA TYR A 57 -8.78 -0.27 7.82
C TYR A 57 -8.39 0.87 6.89
N LEU A 58 -8.02 2.04 7.42
CA LEU A 58 -7.53 3.15 6.61
C LEU A 58 -6.24 2.78 5.87
N PHE A 59 -5.28 2.13 6.54
CA PHE A 59 -4.07 1.63 5.90
C PHE A 59 -4.37 0.58 4.83
N PHE A 60 -5.31 -0.33 5.10
CA PHE A 60 -5.74 -1.30 4.11
C PHE A 60 -6.39 -0.63 2.89
N ALA A 61 -7.24 0.38 3.11
CA ALA A 61 -7.86 1.14 2.03
C ALA A 61 -6.83 1.88 1.16
N ILE A 62 -5.78 2.44 1.78
CA ILE A 62 -4.66 3.05 1.05
C ILE A 62 -3.94 2.03 0.18
N VAL A 63 -3.68 0.82 0.71
CA VAL A 63 -3.05 -0.27 -0.05
C VAL A 63 -3.91 -0.67 -1.25
N VAL A 64 -5.22 -0.85 -1.04
CA VAL A 64 -6.15 -1.18 -2.14
C VAL A 64 -6.19 -0.08 -3.18
N ALA A 65 -6.26 1.19 -2.77
CA ALA A 65 -6.24 2.33 -3.68
C ALA A 65 -4.95 2.36 -4.52
N ALA A 66 -3.80 2.14 -3.89
CA ALA A 66 -2.51 2.06 -4.60
C ALA A 66 -2.47 0.92 -5.63
N ILE A 67 -3.01 -0.26 -5.29
CA ILE A 67 -3.11 -1.41 -6.20
C ILE A 67 -4.00 -1.07 -7.39
N VAL A 68 -5.20 -0.51 -7.15
CA VAL A 68 -6.15 -0.14 -8.21
C VAL A 68 -5.53 0.90 -9.13
N VAL A 69 -4.90 1.94 -8.59
CA VAL A 69 -4.20 2.95 -9.39
C VAL A 69 -3.09 2.30 -10.24
N GLY A 70 -2.27 1.43 -9.67
CA GLY A 70 -1.22 0.72 -10.41
C GLY A 70 -1.78 -0.17 -11.53
N LEU A 71 -2.86 -0.92 -11.24
CA LEU A 71 -3.53 -1.77 -12.21
C LEU A 71 -4.17 -0.99 -13.35
N LEU A 72 -4.69 0.21 -13.10
CA LEU A 72 -5.25 1.07 -14.14
C LEU A 72 -4.16 1.82 -14.91
N TRP A 73 -3.04 2.13 -14.26
CA TRP A 73 -1.93 2.87 -14.86
C TRP A 73 -1.18 2.06 -15.92
N VAL A 74 -0.93 0.77 -15.67
CA VAL A 74 -0.17 -0.09 -16.60
C VAL A 74 -0.86 -0.22 -17.97
N PRO A 75 -2.16 -0.57 -18.07
CA PRO A 75 -2.87 -0.70 -19.34
C PRO A 75 -3.57 0.60 -19.78
N ARG A 76 -3.24 1.77 -19.24
CA ARG A 76 -4.01 3.01 -19.44
C ARG A 76 -4.27 3.35 -20.93
N GLN A 77 -3.27 3.15 -21.80
CA GLN A 77 -3.41 3.39 -23.24
C GLN A 77 -4.36 2.39 -23.90
N THR A 78 -4.23 1.10 -23.56
CA THR A 78 -5.13 0.03 -24.03
C THR A 78 -6.57 0.30 -23.57
N LEU A 79 -6.74 0.75 -22.33
CA LEU A 79 -8.05 1.05 -21.77
C LEU A 79 -8.71 2.24 -22.49
N SER A 80 -7.93 3.28 -22.76
CA SER A 80 -8.43 4.43 -23.55
C SER A 80 -8.76 4.04 -24.99
N TYR A 81 -7.99 3.15 -25.61
CA TYR A 81 -8.19 2.79 -27.02
C TYR A 81 -9.39 1.85 -27.25
N TYR A 82 -9.58 0.86 -26.37
CA TYR A 82 -10.66 -0.13 -26.54
C TYR A 82 -11.95 0.21 -25.80
N PHE A 83 -11.87 0.95 -24.70
CA PHE A 83 -13.03 1.24 -23.84
C PHE A 83 -13.40 2.73 -23.80
N ASP A 84 -12.72 3.59 -24.56
CA ASP A 84 -12.89 5.06 -24.55
C ASP A 84 -12.87 5.67 -23.12
N TRP A 85 -12.18 5.01 -22.19
CA TRP A 85 -12.16 5.41 -20.79
C TRP A 85 -10.89 6.20 -20.45
N GLN A 86 -11.06 7.51 -20.23
CA GLN A 86 -10.01 8.43 -19.74
C GLN A 86 -10.08 8.61 -18.20
N ILE A 87 -9.43 7.70 -17.46
CA ILE A 87 -9.37 7.70 -15.99
C ILE A 87 -8.36 8.73 -15.45
N PHE A 88 -7.26 8.91 -16.17
CA PHE A 88 -6.15 9.77 -15.76
C PHE A 88 -6.23 11.14 -16.46
N PRO A 89 -5.44 12.13 -16.04
CA PRO A 89 -5.37 13.40 -16.76
C PRO A 89 -4.82 13.24 -18.19
N ASP A 90 -5.13 14.18 -19.07
CA ASP A 90 -4.78 14.12 -20.51
C ASP A 90 -3.27 13.89 -20.76
N TRP A 91 -2.40 14.45 -19.92
CA TRP A 91 -0.95 14.27 -20.00
C TRP A 91 -0.48 12.83 -19.73
N ALA A 92 -1.33 11.97 -19.18
CA ALA A 92 -1.00 10.58 -18.98
C ALA A 92 -1.10 9.76 -20.28
N TYR A 93 -1.76 10.28 -21.32
CA TYR A 93 -2.06 9.53 -22.56
C TYR A 93 -1.20 9.94 -23.77
N SER A 94 -0.34 10.95 -23.62
CA SER A 94 0.61 11.40 -24.64
C SER A 94 1.71 10.39 -24.96
#